data_AF-A0A3M2AVC0-F1
#
_entry.id   AF-A0A3M2AVC0-F1
#
_cell.length_a   1.000
_cell.length_b   1.000
_cell.length_c   1.000
_cell.angle_alpha   90.00
_cell.angle_beta   90.00
_cell.angle_gamma   90.00
#
_symmetry.space_group_name_H-M   'P 1'
#
loop_
_entity.id
_entity.type
_entity.pdbx_description
1 polymer ?
#
loop_
_entity_poly.entity_id
_entity_poly.type
_entity_poly.pdbx_seq_one_letter_code
_entity_poly.pdbx_strand_id
1 'polypeptide(L)'
;MYGSVKLLTGTSNKKLAQEVADYLGISLSDAFVGRFSDGEVRVRINESMRGEDVFVLQSLGYPVNDNIMELLLMLDALKRASAGRITAVIPYFA
;
A
#
# COMPACT_ATOMS: atom_id res chain seq x y z
N MET A 1 -6.44 20.46 -4.37
CA MET A 1 -5.02 20.10 -4.58
C MET A 1 -4.68 19.10 -3.50
N TYR A 2 -4.16 17.93 -3.84
CA TYR A 2 -3.73 16.93 -2.84
C TYR A 2 -2.38 17.33 -2.24
N GLY A 3 -2.00 16.71 -1.13
CA GLY A 3 -0.69 16.90 -0.49
C GLY A 3 0.47 16.33 -1.30
N SER A 4 1.54 15.97 -0.61
CA SER A 4 2.68 15.23 -1.15
C SER A 4 2.29 13.84 -1.68
N VAL A 5 3.10 13.32 -2.59
CA VAL A 5 2.97 11.94 -3.08
C VAL A 5 3.50 10.96 -2.04
N LYS A 6 2.68 9.97 -1.69
CA LYS A 6 3.04 8.89 -0.77
C LYS A 6 2.93 7.54 -1.48
N LEU A 7 3.90 6.66 -1.29
CA LEU A 7 3.93 5.33 -1.91
C LEU A 7 3.97 4.25 -0.84
N LEU A 8 2.92 3.45 -0.76
CA LEU A 8 2.84 2.26 0.07
C LEU A 8 2.91 1.00 -0.79
N THR A 9 3.31 -0.11 -0.18
CA THR A 9 3.31 -1.44 -0.80
C THR A 9 2.78 -2.48 0.16
N GLY A 10 2.08 -3.47 -0.38
CA GLY A 10 1.80 -4.71 0.33
C GLY A 10 3.02 -5.66 0.30
N THR A 11 2.78 -6.94 0.50
CA THR A 11 3.86 -7.95 0.53
C THR A 11 4.18 -8.57 -0.83
N SER A 12 3.35 -8.36 -1.86
CA SER A 12 3.46 -9.07 -3.15
C SER A 12 4.80 -8.85 -3.87
N ASN A 13 5.30 -7.61 -3.89
CA ASN A 13 6.57 -7.28 -4.55
C ASN A 13 7.19 -5.98 -4.00
N LYS A 14 7.74 -6.07 -2.78
CA LYS A 14 8.42 -4.94 -2.13
C LYS A 14 9.62 -4.42 -2.93
N LYS A 15 10.31 -5.30 -3.67
CA LYS A 15 11.46 -4.92 -4.50
C LYS A 15 11.04 -3.95 -5.60
N LEU A 16 9.99 -4.27 -6.34
CA LEU A 16 9.45 -3.37 -7.36
C LEU A 16 8.99 -2.04 -6.77
N ALA A 17 8.32 -2.07 -5.61
CA ALA A 17 7.91 -0.84 -4.93
C ALA A 17 9.11 0.06 -4.58
N GLN A 18 10.21 -0.53 -4.09
CA GLN A 18 11.43 0.21 -3.80
C GLN A 18 12.05 0.80 -5.07
N GLU A 19 12.15 0.03 -6.16
CA GLU A 19 12.67 0.52 -7.44
C GLU A 19 11.84 1.70 -8.00
N VAL A 20 10.51 1.66 -7.85
CA VAL A 20 9.63 2.78 -8.22
C VAL A 20 9.85 3.99 -7.31
N ALA A 21 9.99 3.77 -6.00
CA ALA A 21 10.25 4.85 -5.04
C ALA A 21 11.57 5.57 -5.36
N ASP A 22 12.63 4.78 -5.59
CA ASP A 22 13.97 5.28 -5.95
C ASP A 22 13.94 6.07 -7.26
N TYR A 23 13.23 5.55 -8.28
CA TYR A 23 13.06 6.24 -9.57
C TYR A 23 12.34 7.58 -9.43
N LEU A 24 11.36 7.68 -8.53
CA LEU A 24 10.61 8.91 -8.24
C LEU A 24 11.33 9.85 -7.27
N GLY A 25 12.44 9.41 -6.66
CA GLY A 25 13.16 10.18 -5.64
C GLY A 25 12.38 10.36 -4.34
N ILE A 26 11.51 9.41 -3.99
CA ILE A 26 10.74 9.39 -2.73
C ILE A 26 11.05 8.13 -1.92
N SER A 27 10.78 8.17 -0.62
CA SER A 27 10.87 6.97 0.22
C SER A 27 9.54 6.22 0.24
N LEU A 28 9.62 4.89 0.43
CA LEU A 28 8.42 4.12 0.79
C LEU A 28 7.87 4.61 2.13
N SER A 29 6.56 4.78 2.17
CA SER A 29 5.81 5.15 3.35
C SER A 29 5.91 4.08 4.44
N ASP A 30 6.04 4.52 5.70
CA ASP A 30 6.13 3.59 6.82
C ASP A 30 4.76 2.95 7.09
N ALA A 31 4.61 1.71 6.67
CA ALA A 31 3.45 0.87 6.91
C ALA A 31 3.87 -0.56 7.23
N PHE A 32 3.25 -1.12 8.27
CA PHE A 32 3.30 -2.54 8.56
C PHE A 32 2.19 -3.25 7.80
N VAL A 33 2.57 -4.25 7.01
CA VAL A 33 1.67 -5.22 6.36
C VAL A 33 2.18 -6.61 6.71
N GLY A 34 1.36 -7.39 7.38
CA GLY A 34 1.74 -8.72 7.87
C GLY A 34 0.54 -9.56 8.24
N ARG A 35 0.78 -10.53 9.14
CA ARG A 35 -0.22 -11.50 9.58
C ARG A 35 -0.23 -11.64 11.10
N PHE A 36 -1.40 -11.92 11.66
CA PHE A 36 -1.55 -12.45 13.02
C PHE A 36 -1.22 -13.94 13.05
N SER A 37 -1.13 -14.53 14.25
CA SER A 37 -0.77 -15.94 14.44
C SER A 37 -1.79 -16.94 13.87
N ASP A 38 -3.03 -16.49 13.70
CA ASP A 38 -4.14 -17.23 13.09
C ASP A 38 -4.23 -17.07 11.57
N GLY A 39 -3.35 -16.25 10.98
CA GLY A 39 -3.32 -15.98 9.54
C GLY A 39 -4.16 -14.79 9.09
N GLU A 40 -4.81 -14.05 9.99
CA GLU A 40 -5.52 -12.82 9.61
C GLU A 40 -4.55 -11.72 9.14
N VAL A 41 -4.95 -10.99 8.11
CA VAL A 41 -4.16 -9.86 7.58
C VAL A 41 -4.19 -8.69 8.55
N ARG A 42 -3.00 -8.15 8.84
CA ARG A 42 -2.84 -6.96 9.67
C ARG A 42 -2.17 -5.85 8.88
N VAL A 43 -2.81 -4.69 8.85
CA VAL A 43 -2.26 -3.45 8.27
C VAL A 43 -2.21 -2.36 9.32
N ARG A 44 -1.08 -1.65 9.41
CA ARG A 44 -0.94 -0.45 10.24
C ARG A 44 -0.08 0.58 9.52
N ILE A 45 -0.65 1.75 9.28
CA ILE A 45 0.07 2.88 8.68
C ILE A 45 0.68 3.70 9.83
N ASN A 46 1.99 3.90 9.83
CA ASN A 46 2.74 4.50 10.94
C ASN A 46 3.02 6.00 10.76
N GLU A 47 2.60 6.59 9.65
CA GLU A 47 2.69 8.02 9.38
C GLU A 47 1.32 8.62 9.00
N SER A 48 1.19 9.95 9.07
CA SER A 48 -0.04 10.64 8.68
C SER A 48 -0.23 10.62 7.16
N MET A 49 -1.43 10.23 6.72
CA MET A 49 -1.85 10.22 5.31
C MET A 49 -2.91 11.29 5.00
N ARG A 50 -3.32 12.10 5.99
CA ARG A 50 -4.44 13.04 5.86
C ARG A 50 -4.19 14.03 4.73
N GLY A 51 -5.07 14.03 3.72
CA GLY A 51 -5.02 14.95 2.58
C GLY A 51 -3.94 14.64 1.54
N GLU A 52 -3.10 13.63 1.75
CA GLU A 52 -2.01 13.25 0.86
C GLU A 52 -2.52 12.54 -0.42
N ASP A 53 -1.68 12.51 -1.45
CA ASP A 53 -1.91 11.78 -2.69
C ASP A 53 -1.24 10.40 -2.63
N VAL A 54 -2.03 9.37 -2.31
CA VAL A 54 -1.48 8.08 -1.90
C VAL A 54 -1.59 7.04 -3.00
N PHE A 55 -0.47 6.41 -3.32
CA PHE A 55 -0.37 5.29 -4.25
C PHE A 55 -0.09 4.00 -3.47
N VAL A 56 -0.85 2.95 -3.76
CA VAL A 56 -0.62 1.61 -3.19
C VAL A 56 -0.21 0.67 -4.31
N LEU A 57 1.06 0.27 -4.33
CA LEU A 57 1.58 -0.69 -5.29
C LEU A 57 1.42 -2.11 -4.72
N GLN A 58 0.57 -2.91 -5.36
CA GLN A 58 0.35 -4.31 -4.98
C GLN A 58 -0.07 -5.11 -6.21
N SER A 59 0.71 -6.12 -6.55
CA SER A 59 0.33 -7.11 -7.55
C SER A 59 -0.60 -8.15 -6.94
N LEU A 60 -1.55 -8.65 -7.73
CA LEU A 60 -2.49 -9.70 -7.33
C LEU A 60 -1.98 -11.08 -7.77
N GLY A 61 -0.67 -11.33 -7.66
CA GLY A 61 -0.04 -12.62 -7.98
C GLY A 61 -0.26 -13.67 -6.88
N TYR A 62 0.32 -14.87 -7.02
CA TYR A 62 0.23 -15.90 -5.97
C TYR A 62 0.93 -15.44 -4.67
N PRO A 63 0.31 -15.62 -3.48
CA PRO A 63 -1.07 -16.07 -3.24
C PRO A 63 -2.10 -14.94 -3.50
N VAL A 64 -2.99 -15.16 -4.47
CA VAL A 64 -3.87 -14.10 -5.02
C VAL A 64 -4.81 -13.53 -3.97
N ASN A 65 -5.51 -14.40 -3.23
CA ASN A 65 -6.50 -13.97 -2.24
C ASN A 65 -5.87 -13.16 -1.10
N ASP A 66 -4.71 -13.59 -0.62
CA ASP A 66 -3.93 -12.87 0.38
C ASP A 66 -3.52 -11.48 -0.08
N ASN A 67 -3.04 -11.36 -1.33
CA ASN A 67 -2.63 -10.07 -1.91
C ASN A 67 -3.82 -9.13 -2.11
N ILE A 68 -4.98 -9.66 -2.51
CA ILE A 68 -6.24 -8.92 -2.58
C ILE A 68 -6.63 -8.42 -1.19
N MET A 69 -6.61 -9.29 -0.17
CA MET A 69 -7.00 -8.92 1.19
C MET A 69 -6.07 -7.85 1.78
N GLU A 70 -4.76 -7.95 1.54
CA GLU A 70 -3.82 -6.89 1.90
C GLU A 70 -4.17 -5.56 1.22
N LEU A 71 -4.40 -5.56 -0.09
CA LEU A 71 -4.75 -4.35 -0.83
C LEU A 71 -6.02 -3.72 -0.25
N LEU A 72 -7.09 -4.50 -0.09
CA LEU A 72 -8.37 -3.99 0.41
C LEU A 72 -8.25 -3.37 1.81
N LEU A 73 -7.50 -4.01 2.71
CA LEU A 73 -7.28 -3.49 4.07
C LEU A 73 -6.38 -2.25 4.09
N MET A 74 -5.38 -2.17 3.20
CA MET A 74 -4.59 -0.95 3.02
C MET A 74 -5.47 0.20 2.52
N LEU A 75 -6.32 -0.03 1.54
CA LEU A 75 -7.24 0.98 1.00
C LEU A 75 -8.26 1.44 2.05
N ASP A 76 -8.82 0.53 2.85
CA ASP A 76 -9.72 0.88 3.96
C ASP A 76 -9.00 1.71 5.03
N ALA A 77 -7.79 1.31 5.44
CA ALA A 77 -6.98 2.05 6.40
C ALA A 77 -6.67 3.48 5.91
N LEU A 78 -6.31 3.64 4.63
CA LEU A 78 -6.05 4.94 4.02
C LEU A 78 -7.30 5.82 3.96
N LYS A 79 -8.45 5.24 3.60
CA LYS A 79 -9.73 5.95 3.59
C LYS A 79 -10.08 6.47 4.98
N ARG A 80 -9.92 5.65 6.03
CA ARG A 80 -10.16 6.06 7.43
C ARG A 80 -9.12 7.06 7.94
N ALA A 81 -7.89 6.99 7.44
CA ALA A 81 -6.83 7.98 7.70
C ALA A 81 -7.08 9.33 6.98
N SER A 82 -8.19 9.48 6.25
CA SER A 82 -8.55 10.70 5.52
C SER A 82 -7.55 11.05 4.40
N ALA A 83 -7.01 10.05 3.71
CA ALA A 83 -6.21 10.27 2.50
C ALA A 83 -6.99 11.12 1.48
N GLY A 84 -6.30 12.06 0.82
CA GLY A 84 -6.93 12.97 -0.12
C GLY A 84 -7.34 12.26 -1.42
N ARG A 85 -6.42 11.46 -1.96
CA ARG A 85 -6.66 10.53 -3.07
C ARG A 85 -5.97 9.22 -2.79
N ILE A 86 -6.57 8.13 -3.24
CA ILE A 86 -6.00 6.79 -3.17
C ILE A 86 -6.00 6.19 -4.58
N THR A 87 -4.83 5.80 -5.06
CA THR A 87 -4.65 5.14 -6.36
C THR A 87 -4.02 3.76 -6.14
N ALA A 88 -4.75 2.71 -6.49
CA ALA A 88 -4.20 1.36 -6.52
C ALA A 88 -3.42 1.16 -7.82
N VAL A 89 -2.14 0.82 -7.71
CA VAL A 89 -1.26 0.45 -8.81
C VAL A 89 -1.10 -1.07 -8.76
N ILE A 90 -1.67 -1.77 -9.74
CA ILE A 90 -1.71 -3.23 -9.79
C ILE A 90 -0.92 -3.70 -11.01
N PRO A 91 0.41 -3.94 -10.89
CA PRO A 91 1.25 -4.31 -12.03
C PRO A 91 0.82 -5.62 -12.70
N TYR A 92 0.32 -6.56 -11.90
CA TYR A 92 -0.27 -7.81 -12.37
C TYR A 92 -1.66 -7.97 -11.76
N PHE A 93 -2.67 -8.02 -12.62
CA PHE A 93 -4.07 -8.19 -12.27
C PHE A 93 -4.49 -9.60 -12.67
N ALA A 94 -4.71 -10.48 -11.69
CA ALA A 94 -5.12 -11.87 -11.88
C ALA A 94 -6.56 -12.02 -12.40
#